data_AF-A0A7W0GW45-F1
#
_entry.id   AF-A0A7W0GW45-F1
#
_cell.length_a   1.000
_cell.length_b   1.000
_cell.length_c   1.000
_cell.angle_alpha   90.00
_cell.angle_beta   90.00
_cell.angle_gamma   90.00
#
_symmetry.space_group_name_H-M   'P 1'
#
loop_
_entity.id
_entity.type
_entity.pdbx_description
1 polymer ?
#
loop_
_entity_poly.entity_id
_entity_poly.type
_entity_poly.pdbx_seq_one_letter_code
_entity_poly.pdbx_strand_id
1 'polypeptide(L)' 'MTIASGGNTLALNTWAGHHAATDVTSGGTTFTPSASATSATLSGSGALFVYVGATAAPTSTQAAGSYSGSMTMTVVYF' A
#
# COMPACT_ATOMS: atom_id res chain seq x y z
N MET A 1 2.86 7.76 7.15
CA MET A 1 2.52 6.59 7.99
C MET A 1 3.80 6.09 8.65
N THR A 2 3.71 5.49 9.84
CA THR A 2 4.86 4.92 10.56
C THR A 2 4.60 3.47 10.92
N ILE A 3 5.64 2.66 10.91
CA ILE A 3 5.64 1.31 11.53
C ILE A 3 6.39 1.39 12.86
N ALA A 4 6.06 0.49 13.79
CA ALA A 4 6.54 0.58 15.17
C ALA A 4 7.24 -0.69 15.64
N SER A 5 8.18 -0.52 16.56
CA SER A 5 8.89 -1.57 17.28
C SER A 5 9.14 -1.12 18.73
N GLY A 6 8.30 -1.61 19.67
CA GLY A 6 8.28 -1.09 21.03
C GLY A 6 8.04 0.42 21.05
N GLY A 7 8.90 1.18 21.71
CA GLY A 7 8.86 2.65 21.73
C GLY A 7 9.45 3.35 20.50
N ASN A 8 9.97 2.60 19.52
CA ASN A 8 10.60 3.16 18.32
C ASN A 8 9.61 3.24 17.16
N THR A 9 9.65 4.33 16.41
CA THR A 9 8.89 4.50 15.15
C THR A 9 9.85 4.56 13.97
N LEU A 10 9.41 4.08 12.81
CA LEU A 10 10.10 4.20 11.53
C LEU A 10 9.12 4.75 10.50
N ALA A 11 9.52 5.84 9.83
CA ALA A 11 8.72 6.47 8.80
C ALA A 11 8.67 5.59 7.54
N LEU A 12 7.47 5.49 6.97
CA LEU A 12 7.26 5.03 5.60
C LEU A 12 7.03 6.26 4.72
N ASN A 13 7.89 6.43 3.73
CA ASN A 13 7.86 7.47 2.70
C ASN A 13 6.81 7.12 1.63
N THR A 14 7.03 7.57 0.39
CA THR A 14 6.11 7.51 -0.75
C THR A 14 5.30 6.23 -0.80
N TRP A 15 3.98 6.39 -0.72
CA TRP A 15 3.01 5.33 -0.95
C TRP A 15 2.65 5.30 -2.43
N ALA A 16 2.80 4.14 -3.05
CA ALA A 16 2.38 3.89 -4.41
C ALA A 16 1.43 2.69 -4.44
N GLY A 17 0.26 2.90 -5.02
CA GLY A 17 -0.73 1.87 -5.30
C GLY A 17 -0.82 1.61 -6.80
N HIS A 18 -1.06 0.37 -7.17
CA HIS A 18 -1.44 -0.02 -8.52
C HIS A 18 -2.64 -0.96 -8.48
N HIS A 19 -3.59 -0.79 -9.40
CA HIS A 19 -4.62 -1.79 -9.62
C HIS A 19 -4.65 -2.24 -11.08
N ALA A 20 -4.92 -3.52 -11.29
CA ALA A 20 -4.95 -4.15 -12.62
C ALA A 20 -6.00 -5.28 -12.69
N ALA A 21 -6.56 -5.48 -13.88
CA ALA A 21 -7.51 -6.57 -14.15
C ALA A 21 -6.82 -7.93 -14.38
N THR A 22 -5.49 -7.91 -14.54
CA THR A 22 -4.60 -9.07 -14.67
C THR A 22 -3.56 -9.02 -13.55
N ASP A 23 -2.98 -10.17 -13.18
CA ASP A 23 -1.99 -10.28 -12.10
C ASP A 23 -0.60 -9.78 -12.52
N VAL A 24 -0.52 -8.53 -12.93
CA VAL A 24 0.73 -7.82 -13.24
C VAL A 24 0.62 -6.35 -12.83
N THR A 25 1.75 -5.76 -12.43
CA THR A 25 1.83 -4.32 -12.14
C THR A 25 2.02 -3.48 -13.41
N SER A 26 2.66 -4.05 -14.43
CA SER A 26 2.91 -3.37 -15.71
C SER A 26 1.60 -3.04 -16.42
N GLY A 27 1.44 -1.78 -16.84
CA GLY A 27 0.20 -1.30 -17.46
C GLY A 27 -0.97 -1.13 -16.47
N GLY A 28 -0.76 -1.36 -15.18
CA GLY A 28 -1.75 -1.09 -14.14
C GLY A 28 -1.99 0.40 -13.94
N THR A 29 -3.17 0.74 -13.41
CA THR A 29 -3.51 2.14 -13.09
C THR A 29 -2.92 2.50 -11.74
N THR A 30 -2.18 3.61 -11.69
CA THR A 30 -1.60 4.14 -10.46
C THR A 30 -2.65 4.83 -9.62
N PHE A 31 -2.53 4.69 -8.30
CA PHE A 31 -3.29 5.47 -7.34
C PHE A 31 -2.45 5.79 -6.12
N THR A 32 -2.86 6.80 -5.36
CA THR A 32 -2.28 7.10 -4.05
C THR A 32 -3.12 6.43 -2.96
N PRO A 33 -2.57 5.44 -2.22
CA PRO A 33 -3.25 4.86 -1.06
C PRO A 33 -3.65 5.95 -0.07
N SER A 34 -4.95 6.12 0.13
CA SER A 34 -5.53 7.17 0.96
C SER A 34 -6.95 6.79 1.39
N ALA A 35 -7.59 7.64 2.20
CA ALA A 35 -9.00 7.48 2.53
C ALA A 35 -9.94 7.87 1.37
N SER A 36 -9.43 8.51 0.32
CA SER A 36 -10.22 8.86 -0.86
C SER A 36 -10.49 7.61 -1.70
N ALA A 37 -11.75 7.46 -2.14
CA ALA A 37 -12.13 6.33 -2.98
C ALA A 37 -11.36 6.35 -4.32
N THR A 38 -10.88 5.19 -4.74
CA THR A 38 -10.31 4.95 -6.06
C THR A 38 -11.24 4.01 -6.82
N SER A 39 -11.83 4.48 -7.91
CA SER A 39 -12.71 3.66 -8.75
C SER A 39 -11.89 2.71 -9.62
N ALA A 40 -12.29 1.44 -9.65
CA ALA A 40 -11.69 0.42 -10.51
C ALA A 40 -12.76 -0.52 -11.05
N THR A 41 -12.54 -1.02 -12.27
CA THR A 41 -13.44 -1.99 -12.92
C THR A 41 -12.86 -3.39 -12.77
N LEU A 42 -13.69 -4.35 -12.37
CA LEU A 42 -13.30 -5.77 -12.37
C LEU A 42 -13.06 -6.27 -13.80
N SER A 43 -12.23 -7.29 -13.94
CA SER A 43 -12.09 -8.02 -15.21
C SER A 43 -13.41 -8.69 -15.63
N GLY A 44 -13.48 -9.18 -16.86
CA GLY A 44 -14.63 -9.99 -17.33
C GLY A 44 -14.84 -11.30 -16.55
N SER A 45 -13.86 -11.73 -15.75
CA SER A 45 -13.97 -12.86 -14.82
C SER A 45 -14.22 -12.45 -13.37
N GLY A 46 -14.40 -11.15 -13.09
CA GLY A 46 -14.64 -10.61 -11.75
C GLY A 46 -13.37 -10.40 -10.92
N ALA A 47 -12.18 -10.40 -11.53
CA ALA A 47 -10.91 -10.23 -10.81
C ALA A 47 -10.43 -8.78 -10.79
N LEU A 48 -9.79 -8.38 -9.70
CA LEU A 48 -9.00 -7.16 -9.59
C LEU A 48 -7.82 -7.40 -8.64
N PHE A 49 -6.63 -7.07 -9.10
CA PHE A 49 -5.39 -7.20 -8.35
C PHE A 49 -4.97 -5.82 -7.87
N VAL A 50 -4.63 -5.71 -6.59
CA VAL A 50 -4.21 -4.46 -5.96
C VAL A 50 -2.82 -4.65 -5.36
N TYR A 51 -1.89 -3.80 -5.75
CA TYR A 51 -0.52 -3.77 -5.26
C TYR A 51 -0.32 -2.48 -4.49
N VAL A 52 0.20 -2.57 -3.26
CA VAL A 52 0.51 -1.41 -2.43
C VAL A 52 1.93 -1.53 -1.94
N GLY A 53 2.72 -0.47 -2.12
CA GLY A 53 4.09 -0.39 -1.67
C GLY A 53 4.37 0.94 -0.98
N ALA A 54 5.32 0.91 -0.06
CA ALA A 54 5.90 2.10 0.55
C ALA A 54 7.40 1.86 0.81
N THR A 55 8.18 2.94 0.85
CA THR A 55 9.62 2.87 1.14
C THR A 55 9.89 3.23 2.59
N ALA A 56 10.55 2.34 3.34
CA ALA A 56 11.03 2.67 4.68
C ALA A 56 12.20 3.67 4.61
N ALA A 57 12.24 4.62 5.55
CA ALA A 57 13.25 5.67 5.60
C ALA A 57 13.93 5.75 6.99
N PRO A 58 14.82 4.79 7.30
CA PRO A 58 15.53 4.78 8.57
C PRO A 58 16.50 5.96 8.67
N THR A 59 16.59 6.57 9.85
CA THR A 59 17.67 7.52 10.17
C THR A 59 18.95 6.76 10.52
N SER A 60 20.09 7.46 10.61
CA SER A 60 21.35 6.88 11.08
C SER A 60 21.31 6.37 12.53
N THR A 61 20.31 6.78 13.32
CA THR A 61 20.09 6.37 14.71
C THR A 61 18.89 5.42 14.86
N GLN A 62 18.32 4.93 13.76
CA GLN A 62 17.20 4.00 13.80
C GLN A 62 17.61 2.71 14.50
N ALA A 63 16.91 2.34 15.57
CA ALA A 63 17.15 1.07 16.25
C ALA A 63 16.92 -0.10 15.29
N ALA A 64 17.81 -1.08 15.31
CA ALA A 64 17.60 -2.32 14.56
C ALA A 64 16.48 -3.15 15.20
N GLY A 65 15.64 -3.77 14.38
CA GLY A 65 14.57 -4.63 14.87
C GLY A 65 13.47 -4.89 13.85
N SER A 66 12.48 -5.67 14.28
CA SER A 66 11.26 -5.89 13.50
C SER A 66 10.27 -4.76 13.76
N TYR A 67 9.84 -4.09 12.68
CA TYR A 67 8.84 -3.03 12.71
C TYR A 67 7.56 -3.52 12.04
N SER A 68 6.42 -3.24 12.66
CA SER A 68 5.11 -3.66 12.14
C SER A 68 4.10 -2.52 12.17
N GLY A 69 3.06 -2.64 11.34
CA GLY A 69 1.92 -1.76 11.27
C GLY A 69 0.81 -2.41 10.45
N SER A 70 -0.40 -1.85 10.50
CA SER A 70 -1.54 -2.35 9.74
C SER A 70 -1.87 -1.41 8.57
N MET A 71 -2.33 -2.02 7.48
CA MET A 71 -2.97 -1.32 6.36
C MET A 71 -4.41 -1.82 6.27
N THR A 72 -5.36 -0.89 6.19
CA THR A 72 -6.78 -1.22 5.98
C THR A 72 -7.15 -0.89 4.54
N MET A 73 -7.71 -1.87 3.84
CA MET A 73 -8.31 -1.70 2.52
C MET A 73 -9.81 -1.88 2.63
N THR A 74 -10.56 -0.85 2.28
CA THR A 74 -12.03 -0.91 2.21
C THR A 74 -12.43 -1.05 0.75
N VAL A 75 -13.16 -2.12 0.44
CA VAL A 75 -13.72 -2.36 -0.90
C VAL A 75 -15.22 -2.15 -0.80
N VAL A 76 -15.75 -1.30 -1.69
CA VAL A 76 -17.19 -1.08 -1.83
C VAL A 76 -17.56 -1.41 -3.28
N TYR A 77 -18.60 -2.23 -3.44
CA TYR A 77 -19.13 -2.63 -4.74
C TYR A 77 -20.52 -2.04 -4.92
N PHE A 78 -20.81 -1.50 -6.11
CA PHE A 78 -22.07 -0.85 -6.45
C PHE A 78 -22.67 -1.50 -7.70
#